data_AF-A0A3D4R400-F1
#
_entry.id   AF-A0A3D4R400-F1
#
_cell.length_a   1.000
_cell.length_b   1.000
_cell.length_c   1.000
_cell.angle_alpha   90.00
_cell.angle_beta   90.00
_cell.angle_gamma   90.00
#
_symmetry.space_group_name_H-M   'P 1'
#
loop_
_entity.id
_entity.type
_entity.pdbx_description
1 polymer ?
#
loop_
_entity_poly.entity_id
_entity_poly.type
_entity_poly.pdbx_seq_one_letter_code
_entity_poly.pdbx_strand_id
1 'polypeptide(L)'
;MKRLCSPVVVLFLILSGCISAPDNIRDVRELRQDHASYFTGITKSEDPLPAAVQTRMDEDYNTIYFSVWHQNRPFHALPDRVYHDFKKYSLKPGYGENKKLHPPSWLKKLQNNASLNNYPNTLSRGITTRNTNLRELPTSSPHFNSSDGDSSAWPFDNLQRSSVSANTPIFVCHVSADKSWALVETSFTYGWIPVEDFASVDDEFVKIWESGRFAVIIRDQTSILD
;
A
#
# COMPACT_ATOMS: atom_id res chain seq x y z
N MET A 1 -5.48 -71.73 22.25
CA MET A 1 -5.21 -70.99 20.99
C MET A 1 -5.36 -69.49 21.26
N LYS A 2 -4.29 -68.81 21.70
CA LYS A 2 -4.32 -67.34 21.92
C LYS A 2 -3.55 -66.69 20.78
N ARG A 3 -4.28 -66.01 19.89
CA ARG A 3 -3.69 -65.23 18.79
C ARG A 3 -2.98 -64.02 19.42
N LEU A 4 -1.65 -64.06 19.50
CA LEU A 4 -0.86 -62.84 19.75
C LEU A 4 -0.99 -61.98 18.48
N CYS A 5 -1.86 -60.97 18.52
CA CYS A 5 -1.71 -59.84 17.61
C CYS A 5 -0.40 -59.14 17.96
N SER A 6 0.60 -59.29 17.08
CA SER A 6 1.91 -58.69 17.23
C SER A 6 1.78 -57.16 17.34
N PRO A 7 2.31 -56.53 18.40
CA PRO A 7 2.26 -55.07 18.58
C PRO A 7 3.01 -54.31 17.47
N VAL A 8 3.79 -55.02 16.66
CA VAL A 8 4.50 -54.48 15.48
C VAL A 8 3.54 -54.05 14.38
N VAL A 9 2.39 -54.72 14.22
CA VAL A 9 1.41 -54.36 13.17
C VAL A 9 0.68 -53.06 13.50
N VAL A 10 0.44 -52.80 14.78
CA VAL A 10 -0.20 -51.55 15.24
C VAL A 10 0.74 -50.35 15.07
N LEU A 11 2.04 -50.53 15.30
CA LEU A 11 3.03 -49.46 15.14
C LEU A 11 3.22 -49.03 13.67
N PHE A 12 3.14 -49.98 12.72
CA PHE A 12 3.21 -49.68 11.28
C PHE A 12 1.98 -48.94 10.73
N LEU A 13 0.80 -49.12 11.35
CA LEU A 13 -0.42 -48.41 10.96
C LEU A 13 -0.44 -46.95 11.43
N ILE A 14 0.24 -46.64 12.54
CA ILE A 14 0.31 -45.27 13.09
C ILE A 14 1.30 -44.38 12.30
N LEU A 15 2.31 -44.98 11.66
CA LEU A 15 3.30 -44.26 10.84
C LEU A 15 2.84 -44.02 9.38
N SER A 16 1.71 -44.58 8.96
CA SER A 16 1.12 -44.38 7.63
C SER A 16 0.16 -43.18 7.57
N GLY A 17 0.20 -42.28 8.56
CA GLY A 17 -0.47 -40.99 8.49
C GLY A 17 0.15 -40.15 7.39
N CYS A 18 -0.35 -40.29 6.16
CA CYS A 18 -0.04 -39.39 5.07
C CYS A 18 -0.40 -37.97 5.52
N ILE A 19 0.62 -37.20 5.89
CA ILE A 19 0.55 -35.74 5.83
C ILE A 19 0.39 -35.45 4.33
N SER A 20 -0.87 -35.36 3.87
CA SER A 20 -1.12 -34.73 2.59
C SER A 20 -0.54 -33.34 2.69
N ALA A 21 0.54 -33.08 1.94
CA ALA A 21 1.01 -31.72 1.74
C ALA A 21 -0.20 -30.86 1.35
N PRO A 22 -0.33 -29.63 1.87
CA PRO A 22 -1.47 -28.78 1.56
C PRO A 22 -1.71 -28.79 0.05
N ASP A 23 -2.99 -28.86 -0.33
CA ASP A 23 -3.39 -29.06 -1.72
C ASP A 23 -2.95 -27.84 -2.54
N ASN A 24 -1.72 -27.88 -3.02
CA ASN A 24 -1.12 -26.78 -3.75
C ASN A 24 -1.81 -26.70 -5.10
N ILE A 25 -2.16 -25.48 -5.51
CA ILE A 25 -2.71 -25.21 -6.85
C ILE A 25 -1.81 -25.88 -7.88
N ARG A 26 -2.40 -26.63 -8.81
CA ARG A 26 -1.68 -27.44 -9.81
C ARG A 26 -0.56 -26.65 -10.49
N ASP A 27 -0.85 -25.42 -10.89
CA ASP A 27 0.09 -24.53 -11.57
C ASP A 27 1.29 -24.12 -10.71
N VAL A 28 1.15 -24.01 -9.39
CA VAL A 28 2.29 -23.72 -8.50
C VAL A 28 3.28 -24.90 -8.49
N ARG A 29 2.79 -26.12 -8.74
CA ARG A 29 3.63 -27.33 -8.84
C ARG A 29 4.19 -27.53 -10.24
N GLU A 30 3.37 -27.27 -11.26
CA GLU A 30 3.71 -27.59 -12.65
C GLU A 30 4.45 -26.45 -13.36
N LEU A 31 4.16 -25.20 -13.02
CA LEU A 31 4.86 -24.03 -13.56
C LEU A 31 6.01 -23.63 -12.63
N ARG A 32 7.17 -23.36 -13.22
CA ARG A 32 8.38 -22.99 -12.47
C ARG A 32 8.22 -21.59 -11.86
N GLN A 33 8.20 -21.52 -10.53
CA GLN A 33 8.10 -20.26 -9.76
C GLN A 33 9.45 -19.50 -9.70
N ASP A 34 10.14 -19.43 -10.84
CA ASP A 34 11.41 -18.74 -11.01
C ASP A 34 11.36 -18.04 -12.37
N HIS A 35 11.17 -16.73 -12.34
CA HIS A 35 11.01 -15.91 -13.54
C HIS A 35 12.23 -16.00 -14.46
N ALA A 36 13.43 -16.21 -13.91
CA ALA A 36 14.67 -16.32 -14.69
C ALA A 36 14.65 -17.51 -15.66
N SER A 37 13.87 -18.55 -15.34
CA SER A 37 13.75 -19.76 -16.15
C SER A 37 13.04 -19.56 -17.49
N TYR A 38 12.24 -18.49 -17.60
CA TYR A 38 11.52 -18.14 -18.83
C TYR A 38 12.38 -17.29 -19.78
N PHE A 39 13.54 -16.80 -19.34
CA PHE A 39 14.51 -16.12 -20.21
C PHE A 39 15.36 -17.16 -20.97
N THR A 40 14.84 -17.61 -22.11
CA THR A 40 15.55 -18.51 -23.03
C THR A 40 16.62 -17.76 -23.84
N GLY A 41 17.53 -18.47 -24.50
CA GLY A 41 18.69 -17.86 -25.19
C GLY A 41 18.35 -16.76 -26.22
N ILE A 42 17.13 -16.77 -26.78
CA ILE A 42 16.64 -15.75 -27.71
C ILE A 42 16.30 -14.42 -26.98
N THR A 43 15.86 -14.49 -25.72
CA THR A 43 15.49 -13.31 -24.92
C THR A 43 16.59 -12.81 -23.99
N LYS A 44 17.72 -13.53 -23.88
CA LYS A 44 18.87 -13.13 -23.06
C LYS A 44 19.77 -12.07 -23.70
N SER A 45 19.67 -11.86 -25.02
CA SER A 45 20.66 -11.10 -25.77
C SER A 45 20.19 -9.72 -26.23
N GLU A 46 18.92 -9.39 -26.06
CA GLU A 46 18.36 -8.13 -26.55
C GLU A 46 17.78 -7.32 -25.39
N ASP A 47 18.23 -6.07 -25.26
CA ASP A 47 17.55 -5.11 -24.41
C ASP A 47 16.10 -4.99 -24.91
N PRO A 48 15.10 -5.14 -24.03
CA PRO A 48 13.69 -5.16 -24.44
C PRO A 48 13.23 -3.82 -25.05
N LEU A 49 14.02 -2.76 -24.86
CA LEU A 49 13.76 -1.43 -25.37
C LEU A 49 15.04 -0.82 -25.95
N PRO A 50 14.96 -0.09 -27.09
CA PRO A 50 16.06 0.74 -27.54
C PRO A 50 16.43 1.80 -26.50
N ALA A 51 17.73 2.09 -26.32
CA ALA A 51 18.23 3.01 -25.30
C ALA A 51 17.59 4.41 -25.33
N ALA A 52 17.30 4.94 -26.52
CA ALA A 52 16.63 6.24 -26.67
C ALA A 52 15.19 6.22 -26.14
N VAL A 53 14.47 5.11 -26.32
CA VAL A 53 13.10 4.94 -25.80
C VAL A 53 13.14 4.81 -24.28
N GLN A 54 14.08 4.02 -23.75
CA GLN A 54 14.26 3.87 -22.30
C GLN A 54 14.59 5.20 -21.63
N THR A 55 15.49 5.99 -22.23
CA THR A 55 15.85 7.34 -21.74
C THR A 55 14.62 8.24 -21.71
N ARG A 56 13.82 8.23 -22.78
CA ARG A 56 12.60 9.03 -22.83
C ARG A 56 11.58 8.63 -21.76
N MET A 57 11.40 7.33 -21.54
CA MET A 57 10.48 6.83 -20.50
C MET A 57 10.94 7.22 -19.10
N ASP A 58 12.25 7.24 -18.84
CA ASP A 58 12.81 7.71 -17.57
C ASP A 58 12.57 9.22 -17.36
N GLU A 59 12.77 10.04 -18.40
CA GLU A 59 12.45 11.47 -18.37
C GLU A 59 10.97 11.74 -18.10
N ASP A 60 10.07 11.02 -18.79
CA ASP A 60 8.63 11.14 -18.62
C ASP A 60 8.20 10.66 -17.21
N TYR A 61 8.80 9.57 -16.71
CA TYR A 61 8.58 9.11 -15.34
C TYR A 61 8.97 10.18 -14.31
N ASN A 62 10.18 10.74 -14.42
CA ASN A 62 10.67 11.76 -13.48
C ASN A 62 9.79 13.02 -13.53
N THR A 63 9.38 13.45 -14.72
CA THR A 63 8.45 14.58 -14.89
C THR A 63 7.14 14.34 -14.14
N ILE A 64 6.53 13.15 -14.29
CA ILE A 64 5.29 12.80 -13.60
C ILE A 64 5.51 12.65 -12.09
N TYR A 65 6.61 12.00 -11.69
CA TYR A 65 6.94 11.71 -10.29
C TYR A 65 7.11 13.00 -9.46
N PHE A 66 7.83 13.99 -9.99
CA PHE A 66 8.05 15.28 -9.34
C PHE A 66 6.96 16.32 -9.58
N SER A 67 6.02 16.06 -10.50
CA SER A 67 4.94 17.01 -10.84
C SER A 67 4.18 17.52 -9.62
N VAL A 68 4.06 16.71 -8.56
CA VAL A 68 3.35 17.06 -7.33
C VAL A 68 3.91 18.28 -6.60
N TRP A 69 5.22 18.53 -6.71
CA TRP A 69 5.86 19.71 -6.13
C TRP A 69 5.62 20.99 -6.92
N HIS A 70 5.14 20.88 -8.16
CA HIS A 70 4.84 22.03 -9.02
C HIS A 70 3.35 22.34 -9.06
N GLN A 71 2.56 21.65 -8.23
CA GLN A 71 1.13 21.89 -8.08
C GLN A 71 0.86 23.04 -7.10
N ASN A 72 -0.17 23.81 -7.41
CA ASN A 72 -0.69 24.90 -6.61
C ASN A 72 -2.12 24.62 -6.09
N ARG A 73 -2.69 23.47 -6.46
CA ARG A 73 -3.99 22.97 -5.97
C ARG A 73 -4.04 21.45 -6.06
N PRO A 74 -4.91 20.78 -5.27
CA PRO A 74 -5.13 19.34 -5.38
C PRO A 74 -5.55 18.92 -6.79
N PHE A 75 -4.96 17.84 -7.31
CA PHE A 75 -5.33 17.23 -8.60
C PHE A 75 -6.03 15.89 -8.40
N HIS A 76 -5.52 15.04 -7.51
CA HIS A 76 -6.09 13.73 -7.20
C HIS A 76 -7.18 13.81 -6.11
N ALA A 77 -6.93 14.55 -5.04
CA ALA A 77 -7.78 14.85 -3.89
C ALA A 77 -8.73 16.01 -4.17
N LEU A 78 -9.46 15.95 -5.27
CA LEU A 78 -10.53 16.91 -5.54
C LEU A 78 -11.57 16.87 -4.41
N PRO A 79 -12.15 18.01 -3.99
CA PRO A 79 -13.06 18.08 -2.85
C PRO A 79 -14.16 17.01 -2.89
N ASP A 80 -14.85 16.86 -4.02
CA ASP A 80 -15.93 15.87 -4.18
C ASP A 80 -15.47 14.43 -3.93
N ARG A 81 -14.22 14.09 -4.30
CA ARG A 81 -13.67 12.74 -4.07
C ARG A 81 -13.36 12.52 -2.59
N VAL A 82 -12.77 13.52 -1.93
CA VAL A 82 -12.48 13.47 -0.48
C VAL A 82 -13.79 13.36 0.32
N TYR A 83 -14.81 14.15 -0.01
CA TYR A 83 -16.14 14.03 0.62
C TYR A 83 -16.81 12.69 0.29
N HIS A 84 -16.62 12.17 -0.92
CA HIS A 84 -17.16 10.89 -1.33
C HIS A 84 -16.59 9.73 -0.50
N ASP A 85 -15.31 9.74 -0.15
CA ASP A 85 -14.71 8.73 0.74
C ASP A 85 -15.48 8.69 2.08
N PHE A 86 -15.71 9.83 2.73
CA PHE A 86 -16.51 9.88 3.97
C PHE A 86 -17.96 9.43 3.75
N LYS A 87 -18.58 9.82 2.63
CA LYS A 87 -19.95 9.43 2.29
C LYS A 87 -20.07 7.91 2.12
N LYS A 88 -19.12 7.26 1.43
CA LYS A 88 -19.04 5.81 1.23
C LYS A 88 -19.17 5.06 2.55
N TYR A 89 -18.39 5.45 3.57
CA TYR A 89 -18.41 4.79 4.88
C TYR A 89 -19.57 5.21 5.78
N SER A 90 -20.23 6.34 5.51
CA SER A 90 -21.48 6.69 6.20
C SER A 90 -22.65 5.76 5.83
N LEU A 91 -22.69 5.32 4.56
CA LEU A 91 -23.72 4.41 4.05
C LEU A 91 -23.48 2.96 4.48
N LYS A 92 -22.20 2.58 4.65
CA LYS A 92 -21.78 1.24 5.07
C LYS A 92 -20.67 1.39 6.13
N PRO A 93 -21.03 1.48 7.42
CA PRO A 93 -20.05 1.64 8.49
C PRO A 93 -19.10 0.45 8.67
N GLY A 94 -19.52 -0.75 8.25
CA GLY A 94 -18.69 -1.96 8.27
C GLY A 94 -18.19 -2.38 9.66
N TYR A 95 -17.12 -3.15 9.67
CA TYR A 95 -16.54 -3.78 10.86
C TYR A 95 -15.09 -3.34 11.08
N GLY A 96 -14.68 -3.24 12.34
CA GLY A 96 -13.30 -2.95 12.74
C GLY A 96 -12.44 -4.21 12.93
N GLU A 97 -11.21 -3.99 13.40
CA GLU A 97 -10.21 -5.03 13.71
C GLU A 97 -10.69 -6.07 14.73
N ASN A 98 -11.63 -5.69 15.59
CA ASN A 98 -12.23 -6.56 16.60
C ASN A 98 -13.41 -7.39 16.06
N LYS A 99 -13.64 -7.37 14.74
CA LYS A 99 -14.77 -8.02 14.05
C LYS A 99 -16.15 -7.53 14.50
N LYS A 100 -16.24 -6.36 15.15
CA LYS A 100 -17.50 -5.73 15.55
C LYS A 100 -17.83 -4.59 14.60
N LEU A 101 -19.13 -4.33 14.43
CA LEU A 101 -19.63 -3.20 13.68
C LEU A 101 -19.06 -1.90 14.26
N HIS A 102 -18.65 -0.99 13.38
CA HIS A 102 -18.24 0.35 13.79
C HIS A 102 -19.44 1.08 14.40
N PRO A 103 -19.29 1.66 15.61
CA PRO A 103 -20.38 2.42 16.22
C PRO A 103 -20.64 3.70 15.40
N PRO A 104 -21.85 4.28 15.43
CA PRO A 104 -22.17 5.52 14.71
C PRO A 104 -21.22 6.69 15.04
N SER A 105 -20.64 6.69 16.25
CA SER A 105 -19.69 7.70 16.70
C SER A 105 -18.31 7.59 16.04
N TRP A 106 -17.95 6.44 15.47
CA TRP A 106 -16.66 6.20 14.84
C TRP A 106 -16.43 7.15 13.66
N LEU A 107 -17.30 7.11 12.66
CA LEU A 107 -17.16 7.97 11.48
C LEU A 107 -17.30 9.45 11.84
N LYS A 108 -18.22 9.80 12.75
CA LYS A 108 -18.41 11.18 13.19
C LYS A 108 -17.14 11.77 13.82
N LYS A 109 -16.40 10.98 14.61
CA LYS A 109 -15.12 11.41 15.18
C LYS A 109 -14.08 11.66 14.08
N LEU A 110 -13.99 10.76 13.09
CA LEU A 110 -13.06 10.92 11.96
C LEU A 110 -13.42 12.15 11.11
N GLN A 111 -14.70 12.38 10.82
CA GLN A 111 -15.17 13.56 10.09
C GLN A 111 -14.84 14.87 10.82
N ASN A 112 -15.11 14.91 12.14
CA ASN A 112 -14.79 16.07 12.95
C ASN A 112 -13.28 16.35 12.97
N ASN A 113 -12.46 15.31 13.12
CA ASN A 113 -11.01 15.47 13.12
C ASN A 113 -10.48 15.88 11.74
N ALA A 114 -11.04 15.32 10.66
CA ALA A 114 -10.67 15.69 9.29
C ALA A 114 -10.98 17.14 8.95
N SER A 115 -11.87 17.82 9.69
CA SER A 115 -12.12 19.27 9.59
C SER A 115 -12.32 19.80 8.16
N LEU A 116 -13.01 19.05 7.30
CA LEU A 116 -13.09 19.37 5.87
C LEU A 116 -13.89 20.63 5.51
N ASN A 117 -14.47 21.34 6.47
CA ASN A 117 -15.19 22.60 6.20
C ASN A 117 -14.28 23.71 5.65
N ASN A 118 -12.97 23.66 5.92
CA ASN A 118 -11.97 24.57 5.38
C ASN A 118 -11.01 23.86 4.42
N TYR A 119 -11.45 22.79 3.76
CA TYR A 119 -10.63 22.09 2.77
C TYR A 119 -10.43 22.92 1.49
N PRO A 120 -9.21 22.94 0.91
CA PRO A 120 -7.91 22.56 1.49
C PRO A 120 -7.37 23.64 2.43
N ASN A 121 -6.53 23.26 3.41
CA ASN A 121 -6.07 24.19 4.46
C ASN A 121 -4.54 24.38 4.57
N THR A 122 -3.75 23.65 3.78
CA THR A 122 -2.27 23.64 3.91
C THR A 122 -1.59 24.02 2.60
N LEU A 123 -1.83 23.25 1.52
CA LEU A 123 -1.23 23.47 0.20
C LEU A 123 0.30 23.65 0.25
N SER A 124 1.01 22.65 0.75
CA SER A 124 2.48 22.67 0.86
C SER A 124 3.12 21.43 0.22
N ARG A 125 4.45 21.44 0.14
CA ARG A 125 5.24 20.34 -0.45
C ARG A 125 5.90 19.54 0.66
N GLY A 126 6.00 18.23 0.44
CA GLY A 126 6.72 17.34 1.33
C GLY A 126 7.35 16.16 0.62
N ILE A 127 8.06 15.36 1.40
CA ILE A 127 8.63 14.08 0.97
C ILE A 127 8.41 13.06 2.08
N THR A 128 8.02 11.83 1.74
CA THR A 128 7.90 10.76 2.74
C THR A 128 9.29 10.39 3.27
N THR A 129 9.41 10.21 4.58
CA THR A 129 10.69 9.86 5.25
C THR A 129 10.80 8.38 5.57
N ARG A 130 9.68 7.65 5.44
CA ARG A 130 9.57 6.20 5.64
C ARG A 130 8.47 5.63 4.74
N ASN A 131 8.42 4.30 4.62
CA ASN A 131 7.29 3.65 3.97
C ASN A 131 6.01 3.93 4.78
N THR A 132 4.95 4.35 4.11
CA THR A 132 3.66 4.70 4.71
C THR A 132 2.49 4.20 3.86
N ASN A 133 1.26 4.43 4.32
CA ASN A 133 0.04 4.00 3.66
C ASN A 133 -0.90 5.19 3.46
N LEU A 134 -1.34 5.38 2.21
CA LEU A 134 -2.44 6.28 1.90
C LEU A 134 -3.75 5.64 2.32
N ARG A 135 -4.45 6.31 3.25
CA ARG A 135 -5.73 5.85 3.80
C ARG A 135 -6.90 6.65 3.21
N GLU A 136 -8.05 6.01 2.99
CA GLU A 136 -9.26 6.74 2.58
C GLU A 136 -9.81 7.66 3.70
N LEU A 137 -9.61 7.29 4.96
CA LEU A 137 -9.97 8.09 6.15
C LEU A 137 -8.75 8.25 7.07
N PRO A 138 -8.68 9.31 7.90
CA PRO A 138 -7.53 9.58 8.78
C PRO A 138 -7.53 8.65 10.01
N THR A 139 -7.24 7.37 9.78
CA THR A 139 -7.15 6.34 10.83
C THR A 139 -6.29 5.17 10.40
N SER A 140 -5.61 4.55 11.38
CA SER A 140 -4.91 3.29 11.25
C SER A 140 -5.81 2.07 11.47
N SER A 141 -6.99 2.23 12.06
CA SER A 141 -7.96 1.14 12.20
C SER A 141 -8.47 0.70 10.81
N PRO A 142 -8.67 -0.61 10.59
CA PRO A 142 -9.21 -1.12 9.34
C PRO A 142 -10.73 -0.95 9.25
N HIS A 143 -11.23 -1.12 8.04
CA HIS A 143 -12.64 -1.29 7.75
C HIS A 143 -12.86 -2.56 6.92
N PHE A 144 -13.76 -3.41 7.36
CA PHE A 144 -14.18 -4.62 6.65
C PHE A 144 -15.67 -4.56 6.30
N ASN A 145 -16.05 -5.21 5.20
CA ASN A 145 -17.46 -5.30 4.79
C ASN A 145 -18.24 -6.33 5.63
N SER A 146 -17.53 -7.33 6.16
CA SER A 146 -18.06 -8.40 7.00
C SER A 146 -17.18 -8.62 8.25
N SER A 147 -17.74 -9.20 9.30
CA SER A 147 -16.99 -9.62 10.50
C SER A 147 -16.06 -10.80 10.22
N ASP A 148 -16.39 -11.63 9.23
CA ASP A 148 -15.63 -12.80 8.83
C ASP A 148 -15.87 -13.13 7.34
N GLY A 149 -15.03 -13.98 6.77
CA GLY A 149 -15.18 -14.52 5.42
C GLY A 149 -14.06 -14.15 4.45
N ASP A 150 -13.89 -15.01 3.44
CA ASP A 150 -12.67 -15.16 2.66
C ASP A 150 -12.33 -13.98 1.73
N SER A 151 -13.27 -13.08 1.47
CA SER A 151 -13.10 -11.96 0.52
C SER A 151 -13.63 -10.60 0.99
N SER A 152 -14.22 -10.55 2.19
CA SER A 152 -14.91 -9.35 2.70
C SER A 152 -14.52 -8.95 4.13
N ALA A 153 -13.65 -9.75 4.76
CA ALA A 153 -13.03 -9.49 6.05
C ALA A 153 -11.51 -9.32 5.90
N TRP A 154 -10.76 -9.50 6.98
CA TRP A 154 -9.29 -9.57 6.93
C TRP A 154 -8.84 -10.53 5.81
N PRO A 155 -7.81 -10.20 5.00
CA PRO A 155 -6.92 -9.04 5.09
C PRO A 155 -7.38 -7.83 4.25
N PHE A 156 -8.61 -7.83 3.71
CA PHE A 156 -9.09 -6.81 2.77
C PHE A 156 -9.59 -5.55 3.48
N ASP A 157 -8.66 -4.78 4.04
CA ASP A 157 -8.96 -3.48 4.63
C ASP A 157 -9.38 -2.47 3.55
N ASN A 158 -10.65 -2.10 3.57
CA ASN A 158 -11.23 -1.19 2.59
C ASN A 158 -10.69 0.25 2.71
N LEU A 159 -10.05 0.62 3.82
CA LEU A 159 -9.45 1.95 4.00
C LEU A 159 -8.04 2.03 3.44
N GLN A 160 -7.40 0.91 3.12
CA GLN A 160 -6.09 0.86 2.51
C GLN A 160 -6.20 1.22 1.03
N ARG A 161 -5.82 2.44 0.67
CA ARG A 161 -5.85 2.86 -0.74
C ARG A 161 -4.58 2.43 -1.48
N SER A 162 -3.41 2.73 -0.91
CA SER A 162 -2.13 2.38 -1.52
C SER A 162 -0.99 2.47 -0.51
N SER A 163 0.10 1.75 -0.75
CA SER A 163 1.37 1.96 -0.06
C SER A 163 2.20 3.03 -0.78
N VAL A 164 3.01 3.74 -0.01
CA VAL A 164 3.94 4.76 -0.53
C VAL A 164 5.30 4.50 0.10
N SER A 165 6.33 4.38 -0.73
CA SER A 165 7.69 4.19 -0.26
C SER A 165 8.26 5.46 0.35
N ALA A 166 9.29 5.32 1.18
CA ALA A 166 10.15 6.45 1.56
C ALA A 166 10.66 7.20 0.32
N ASN A 167 11.01 8.46 0.48
CA ASN A 167 11.53 9.36 -0.55
C ASN A 167 10.54 9.68 -1.68
N THR A 168 9.23 9.51 -1.45
CA THR A 168 8.20 9.87 -2.42
C THR A 168 7.81 11.34 -2.28
N PRO A 169 7.94 12.17 -3.34
CA PRO A 169 7.39 13.51 -3.39
C PRO A 169 5.90 13.50 -3.11
N ILE A 170 5.44 14.42 -2.27
CA ILE A 170 4.02 14.59 -1.96
C ILE A 170 3.61 16.06 -2.00
N PHE A 171 2.34 16.28 -2.34
CA PHE A 171 1.65 17.54 -2.15
C PHE A 171 0.71 17.43 -0.96
N VAL A 172 0.92 18.23 0.08
CA VAL A 172 0.12 18.23 1.31
C VAL A 172 -1.06 19.17 1.13
N CYS A 173 -2.23 18.60 0.87
CA CYS A 173 -3.45 19.36 0.62
C CYS A 173 -4.04 19.93 1.91
N HIS A 174 -4.10 19.09 2.94
CA HIS A 174 -4.85 19.39 4.17
C HIS A 174 -4.26 18.66 5.37
N VAL A 175 -4.38 19.27 6.55
CA VAL A 175 -3.97 18.68 7.83
C VAL A 175 -5.19 18.63 8.76
N SER A 176 -5.36 17.50 9.46
CA SER A 176 -6.45 17.29 10.42
C SER A 176 -6.39 18.28 11.59
N ALA A 177 -7.53 18.45 12.28
CA ALA A 177 -7.67 19.37 13.41
C ALA A 177 -6.68 19.08 14.55
N ASP A 178 -6.42 17.80 14.84
CA ASP A 178 -5.44 17.35 15.83
C ASP A 178 -3.99 17.34 15.31
N LYS A 179 -3.79 17.64 14.03
CA LYS A 179 -2.48 17.64 13.35
C LYS A 179 -1.76 16.29 13.34
N SER A 180 -2.47 15.18 13.58
CA SER A 180 -1.88 13.84 13.52
C SER A 180 -1.94 13.22 12.11
N TRP A 181 -2.82 13.73 11.24
CA TRP A 181 -2.98 13.25 9.87
C TRP A 181 -2.86 14.37 8.84
N ALA A 182 -2.25 14.06 7.70
CA ALA A 182 -2.24 14.90 6.52
C ALA A 182 -2.91 14.18 5.35
N LEU A 183 -3.83 14.85 4.66
CA LEU A 183 -4.29 14.42 3.34
C LEU A 183 -3.27 14.89 2.31
N VAL A 184 -2.67 13.95 1.60
CA VAL A 184 -1.59 14.19 0.65
C VAL A 184 -1.89 13.57 -0.71
N GLU A 185 -1.22 14.06 -1.74
CA GLU A 185 -1.21 13.46 -3.08
C GLU A 185 0.20 13.02 -3.45
N THR A 186 0.31 11.84 -4.06
CA THR A 186 1.48 11.40 -4.84
C THR A 186 1.18 11.62 -6.32
N SER A 187 2.15 11.29 -7.20
CA SER A 187 1.93 11.38 -8.64
C SER A 187 0.80 10.48 -9.16
N PHE A 188 0.43 9.43 -8.41
CA PHE A 188 -0.51 8.39 -8.86
C PHE A 188 -1.85 8.37 -8.10
N THR A 189 -1.93 8.86 -6.86
CA THR A 189 -3.18 8.88 -6.09
C THR A 189 -3.10 9.83 -4.89
N TYR A 190 -4.10 9.79 -4.00
CA TYR A 190 -4.17 10.64 -2.81
C TYR A 190 -4.67 9.86 -1.59
N GLY A 191 -4.39 10.34 -0.38
CA GLY A 191 -4.95 9.75 0.84
C GLY A 191 -4.37 10.36 2.09
N TRP A 192 -4.89 9.94 3.24
CA TRP A 192 -4.41 10.37 4.54
C TRP A 192 -3.18 9.56 4.96
N ILE A 193 -2.13 10.24 5.43
CA ILE A 193 -0.94 9.65 6.06
C ILE A 193 -0.71 10.27 7.44
N PRO A 194 -0.03 9.57 8.37
CA PRO A 194 0.45 10.17 9.62
C PRO A 194 1.39 11.34 9.33
N VAL A 195 1.31 12.42 10.11
CA VAL A 195 2.18 13.59 9.91
C VAL A 195 3.66 13.26 10.17
N GLU A 196 3.96 12.31 11.06
CA GLU A 196 5.34 11.88 11.32
C GLU A 196 6.01 11.11 10.15
N ASP A 197 5.25 10.72 9.12
CA ASP A 197 5.75 9.92 8.00
C ASP A 197 6.32 10.76 6.85
N PHE A 198 6.26 12.09 6.96
CA PHE A 198 6.82 12.99 5.95
C PHE A 198 7.53 14.21 6.56
N ALA A 199 8.36 14.85 5.75
CA ALA A 199 8.98 16.13 6.05
C ALA A 199 8.51 17.18 5.04
N SER A 200 8.32 18.42 5.49
CA SER A 200 8.08 19.55 4.58
C SER A 200 9.36 19.90 3.82
N VAL A 201 9.21 20.32 2.56
CA VAL A 201 10.34 20.71 1.70
C VAL A 201 10.12 22.13 1.16
N ASP A 202 11.21 22.89 1.04
CA ASP A 202 11.21 24.24 0.49
C ASP A 202 11.70 24.27 -0.97
N ASP A 203 11.72 25.45 -1.58
CA ASP A 203 12.16 25.63 -2.97
C ASP A 203 13.62 25.23 -3.19
N GLU A 204 14.48 25.47 -2.20
CA GLU A 204 15.90 25.14 -2.29
C GLU A 204 16.09 23.62 -2.30
N PHE A 205 15.44 22.91 -1.38
CA PHE A 205 15.45 21.46 -1.34
C PHE A 205 14.91 20.85 -2.63
N VAL A 206 13.74 21.30 -3.10
CA VAL A 206 13.10 20.80 -4.33
C VAL A 206 14.05 20.93 -5.52
N LYS A 207 14.66 22.12 -5.68
CA LYS A 207 15.60 22.39 -6.78
C LYS A 207 16.82 21.48 -6.72
N ILE A 208 17.40 21.28 -5.54
CA ILE A 208 18.57 20.41 -5.36
C ILE A 208 18.20 18.97 -5.65
N TRP A 209 17.08 18.50 -5.08
CA TRP A 209 16.64 17.11 -5.18
C TRP A 209 16.32 16.70 -6.62
N GLU A 210 15.58 17.52 -7.38
CA GLU A 210 15.23 17.24 -8.78
C GLU A 210 16.44 17.26 -9.72
N SER A 211 17.51 17.97 -9.37
CA SER A 211 18.75 18.01 -10.15
C SER A 211 19.70 16.83 -9.88
N GLY A 212 19.33 15.95 -8.96
CA GLY A 212 20.14 14.83 -8.50
C GLY A 212 20.28 13.70 -9.51
N ARG A 213 21.11 12.71 -9.15
CA ARG A 213 21.15 11.40 -9.81
C ARG A 213 20.45 10.39 -8.93
N PHE A 214 19.44 9.73 -9.46
CA PHE A 214 18.61 8.79 -8.70
C PHE A 214 19.19 7.37 -8.73
N ALA A 215 18.92 6.64 -7.66
CA ALA A 215 19.21 5.21 -7.54
C ALA A 215 17.91 4.46 -7.27
N VAL A 216 17.83 3.22 -7.76
CA VAL A 216 16.68 2.34 -7.52
C VAL A 216 17.13 1.20 -6.60
N ILE A 217 16.36 0.97 -5.54
CA ILE A 217 16.56 -0.20 -4.67
C ILE A 217 16.07 -1.45 -5.42
N ILE A 218 16.97 -2.40 -5.65
CA ILE A 218 16.70 -3.62 -6.45
C ILE A 218 16.38 -4.86 -5.60
N ARG A 219 16.28 -4.71 -4.26
CA ARG A 219 15.95 -5.79 -3.32
C ARG A 219 14.94 -5.31 -2.30
N ASP A 220 13.89 -6.09 -2.10
CA ASP A 220 12.90 -5.83 -1.06
C ASP A 220 13.55 -5.89 0.33
N GLN A 221 12.97 -5.17 1.29
CA GLN A 221 13.39 -5.16 2.70
C GLN A 221 14.86 -4.72 2.90
N THR A 222 15.42 -3.94 1.97
CA THR A 222 16.76 -3.35 2.11
C THR A 222 16.76 -2.33 3.25
N SER A 223 17.62 -2.55 4.25
CA SER A 223 17.85 -1.57 5.33
C SER A 223 18.73 -0.43 4.83
N ILE A 224 18.32 0.81 5.09
CA ILE A 224 19.09 2.02 4.84
C ILE A 224 19.55 2.55 6.20
N LEU A 225 20.86 2.57 6.41
CA LEU A 225 21.52 2.98 7.65
C LEU A 225 22.49 4.12 7.35
N ASP A 226 22.82 4.91 8.36
CA ASP A 226 23.79 6.01 8.32
C ASP A 226 25.25 5.54 8.40
#